data_AF-A0A952VN49-F1
#
_entry.id   AF-A0A952VN49-F1
#
_cell.length_a   1.000
_cell.length_b   1.000
_cell.length_c   1.000
_cell.angle_alpha   90.00
_cell.angle_beta   90.00
_cell.angle_gamma   90.00
#
_symmetry.space_group_name_H-M   'P 1'
#
loop_
_entity.id
_entity.type
_entity.pdbx_description
1 polymer ?
#
loop_
_entity_poly.entity_id
_entity_poly.type
_entity_poly.pdbx_seq_one_letter_code
_entity_poly.pdbx_strand_id
1 'polypeptide(L)'
;MMPITAMAMEQMATVITTTAANHTLCLPISGERQMTTLLQQLRCIPVLVVLALAVLAHTALAQSPSLDSAGEGVAPVNAMCPVMTDEPVDTRFTAEYEGTTVGLCCRKCLTKFEADPELYLASIPELLAVASSEPTIQHDTDGHEDQHADHEHEPQAAEHASHDGEEHPHPEESDTAASSSNDDEHDHATDHESGSKLVAWIGKLHPPATHLPIGLLIGAAVAEGLLIFTRRDLFKHASAFCIALASIGAVTAATLGWFNAGLVLVDADWVQLTHRWLGTTTAVLSLVTLVLLLRASRSATEPVSRSALRISLFVTAGLVGATGFFGGALVYGINHYAW
;
A
#
# COMPACT_ATOMS: atom_id res chain seq x y z
N MET A 1 -41.94 -23.17 -85.41
CA MET A 1 -41.98 -22.06 -84.44
C MET A 1 -42.80 -22.52 -83.25
N MET A 2 -42.24 -22.49 -82.04
CA MET A 2 -42.95 -22.73 -80.77
C MET A 2 -42.72 -21.49 -79.87
N PRO A 3 -43.61 -21.20 -78.91
CA PRO A 3 -43.65 -19.90 -78.26
C PRO A 3 -42.49 -19.66 -77.29
N ILE A 4 -41.96 -18.44 -77.32
CA ILE A 4 -40.80 -17.97 -76.53
C ILE A 4 -41.04 -18.08 -75.01
N THR A 5 -42.30 -18.15 -74.57
CA THR A 5 -42.70 -18.27 -73.16
C THR A 5 -42.24 -19.57 -72.48
N ALA A 6 -42.02 -20.66 -73.23
CA ALA A 6 -41.63 -21.95 -72.64
C ALA A 6 -40.20 -21.94 -72.07
N MET A 7 -39.25 -21.34 -72.79
CA MET A 7 -37.82 -21.38 -72.43
C MET A 7 -37.49 -20.60 -71.15
N ALA A 8 -38.32 -19.63 -70.77
CA ALA A 8 -38.08 -18.79 -69.60
C ALA A 8 -38.32 -19.51 -68.26
N MET A 9 -39.26 -20.45 -68.20
CA MET A 9 -39.59 -21.16 -66.95
C MET A 9 -38.54 -22.22 -66.58
N GLU A 10 -37.97 -22.91 -67.57
CA GLU A 10 -37.01 -23.99 -67.34
C GLU A 10 -35.67 -23.46 -66.81
N GLN A 11 -35.19 -22.34 -67.36
CA GLN A 11 -34.01 -21.59 -66.88
C GLN A 11 -34.15 -21.17 -65.40
N MET A 12 -35.36 -20.81 -64.96
CA MET A 12 -35.60 -20.29 -63.61
C MET A 12 -35.65 -21.41 -62.56
N ALA A 13 -36.07 -22.63 -62.95
CA ALA A 13 -36.09 -23.79 -62.06
C ALA A 13 -34.68 -24.26 -61.67
N THR A 14 -33.73 -24.29 -62.62
CA THR A 14 -32.35 -24.74 -62.39
C THR A 14 -31.60 -23.87 -61.38
N VAL A 15 -31.78 -22.54 -61.42
CA VAL A 15 -31.11 -21.61 -60.50
C VAL A 15 -31.55 -21.83 -59.04
N ILE A 16 -32.81 -22.20 -58.82
CA ILE A 16 -33.36 -22.43 -57.48
C ILE A 16 -32.78 -23.72 -56.86
N THR A 17 -32.68 -24.81 -57.61
CA THR A 17 -32.11 -26.08 -57.10
C THR A 17 -30.59 -26.02 -56.90
N THR A 18 -29.83 -25.31 -57.73
CA THR A 18 -28.37 -25.18 -57.52
C THR A 18 -28.03 -24.36 -56.26
N THR A 19 -28.84 -23.36 -55.92
CA THR A 19 -28.61 -22.50 -54.74
C THR A 19 -28.82 -23.24 -53.41
N ALA A 20 -29.65 -24.30 -53.39
CA ALA A 20 -29.93 -25.08 -52.19
C ALA A 20 -28.82 -26.06 -51.77
N ALA A 21 -27.81 -26.30 -52.63
CA ALA A 21 -26.88 -27.43 -52.47
C ALA A 21 -25.52 -27.08 -51.82
N ASN A 22 -25.16 -25.79 -51.68
CA ASN A 22 -23.74 -25.40 -51.50
C ASN A 22 -23.42 -24.52 -50.27
N HIS A 23 -24.30 -24.51 -49.26
CA HIS A 23 -24.02 -23.83 -47.97
C HIS A 23 -23.95 -24.76 -46.75
N THR A 24 -23.97 -26.08 -46.95
CA THR A 24 -23.65 -27.08 -45.91
C THR A 24 -22.13 -27.22 -45.71
N LEU A 25 -21.45 -26.09 -45.49
CA LEU A 25 -20.04 -26.09 -45.10
C LEU A 25 -19.94 -26.41 -43.61
N CYS A 26 -19.62 -27.66 -43.30
CA CYS A 26 -19.37 -28.12 -41.94
C CYS A 26 -18.21 -27.33 -41.31
N LEU A 27 -18.52 -26.40 -40.38
CA LEU A 27 -17.53 -25.81 -39.48
C LEU A 27 -17.18 -26.82 -38.37
N PRO A 28 -15.96 -27.39 -38.34
CA PRO A 28 -15.66 -28.47 -37.40
C PRO A 28 -15.22 -27.93 -36.03
N ILE A 29 -15.75 -28.54 -34.95
CA ILE A 29 -15.03 -28.78 -33.68
C ILE A 29 -14.40 -27.54 -33.00
N SER A 30 -15.04 -26.37 -33.07
CA SER A 30 -14.75 -25.26 -32.13
C SER A 30 -15.58 -25.38 -30.84
N GLY A 31 -16.89 -25.64 -30.98
CA GLY A 31 -17.84 -25.64 -29.88
C GLY A 31 -17.52 -26.62 -28.74
N GLU A 32 -17.13 -27.86 -29.04
CA GLU A 32 -16.78 -28.85 -28.01
C GLU A 32 -15.48 -28.50 -27.29
N ARG A 33 -14.48 -27.93 -27.99
CA ARG A 33 -13.22 -27.50 -27.38
C ARG A 33 -13.42 -26.26 -26.50
N GLN A 34 -14.28 -25.33 -26.92
CA GLN A 34 -14.71 -24.21 -26.07
C GLN A 34 -15.56 -24.68 -24.88
N MET A 35 -16.48 -25.63 -25.07
CA MET A 35 -17.37 -26.12 -24.03
C MET A 35 -16.65 -26.97 -22.97
N THR A 36 -15.71 -27.82 -23.36
CA THR A 36 -14.84 -28.55 -22.42
C THR A 36 -13.94 -27.58 -21.63
N THR A 37 -13.35 -26.58 -22.30
CA THR A 37 -12.57 -25.52 -21.62
C THR A 37 -13.45 -24.73 -20.64
N LEU A 38 -14.69 -24.36 -21.02
CA LEU A 38 -15.66 -23.71 -20.14
C LEU A 38 -16.03 -24.59 -18.94
N LEU A 39 -16.35 -25.87 -19.15
CA LEU A 39 -16.67 -26.80 -18.05
C LEU A 39 -15.49 -27.02 -17.10
N GLN A 40 -14.26 -26.96 -17.60
CA GLN A 40 -13.04 -27.02 -16.78
C GLN A 40 -12.86 -25.72 -15.96
N GLN A 41 -13.02 -24.54 -16.58
CA GLN A 41 -13.04 -23.25 -15.87
C GLN A 41 -14.14 -23.17 -14.81
N LEU A 42 -15.34 -23.70 -15.11
CA LEU A 42 -16.46 -23.77 -14.16
C LEU A 42 -16.15 -24.68 -12.96
N ARG A 43 -15.37 -25.76 -13.15
CA ARG A 43 -14.91 -26.68 -12.09
C ARG A 43 -13.79 -26.12 -11.21
N CYS A 44 -12.91 -25.26 -11.75
CA CYS A 44 -11.86 -24.62 -10.95
C CYS A 44 -12.38 -23.52 -10.00
N ILE A 45 -13.55 -22.94 -10.29
CA ILE A 45 -14.06 -21.79 -9.51
C ILE A 45 -14.50 -22.10 -8.07
N PRO A 46 -15.12 -23.25 -7.71
CA PRO A 46 -15.25 -23.62 -6.29
C PRO A 46 -13.89 -23.78 -5.59
N VAL A 47 -12.84 -24.23 -6.30
CA VAL A 47 -11.48 -24.29 -5.75
C VAL A 47 -10.91 -22.88 -5.53
N LEU A 48 -11.13 -21.93 -6.44
CA LEU A 48 -10.74 -20.53 -6.26
C LEU A 48 -11.50 -19.83 -5.13
N VAL A 49 -12.79 -20.13 -4.93
CA VAL A 49 -13.58 -19.62 -3.80
C VAL A 49 -13.12 -20.24 -2.48
N VAL A 50 -12.84 -21.55 -2.46
CA VAL A 50 -12.25 -22.23 -1.29
C VAL A 50 -10.85 -21.69 -1.00
N LEU A 51 -10.02 -21.38 -2.01
CA LEU A 51 -8.72 -20.74 -1.83
C LEU A 51 -8.86 -19.32 -1.28
N ALA A 52 -9.79 -18.49 -1.79
CA ALA A 52 -10.03 -17.15 -1.25
C ALA A 52 -10.52 -17.21 0.21
N LEU A 53 -11.42 -18.14 0.54
CA LEU A 53 -11.88 -18.39 1.90
C LEU A 53 -10.78 -19.00 2.79
N ALA A 54 -9.87 -19.81 2.24
CA ALA A 54 -8.73 -20.38 2.95
C ALA A 54 -7.60 -19.35 3.18
N VAL A 55 -7.47 -18.34 2.31
CA VAL A 55 -6.60 -17.17 2.52
C VAL A 55 -7.19 -16.28 3.60
N LEU A 56 -8.50 -15.99 3.57
CA LEU A 56 -9.22 -15.32 4.66
C LEU A 56 -9.07 -16.07 5.99
N ALA A 57 -9.16 -17.41 5.97
CA ALA A 57 -8.94 -18.25 7.15
C ALA A 57 -7.47 -18.28 7.59
N HIS A 58 -6.50 -18.31 6.67
CA HIS A 58 -5.07 -18.23 7.01
C HIS A 58 -4.70 -16.89 7.61
N THR A 59 -5.23 -15.77 7.09
CA THR A 59 -5.03 -14.46 7.73
C THR A 59 -5.68 -14.42 9.11
N ALA A 60 -6.86 -15.03 9.31
CA ALA A 60 -7.48 -15.11 10.63
C ALA A 60 -6.73 -16.04 11.62
N LEU A 61 -6.10 -17.12 11.14
CA LEU A 61 -5.34 -18.08 11.95
C LEU A 61 -3.90 -17.63 12.23
N ALA A 62 -3.28 -16.85 11.33
CA ALA A 62 -2.01 -16.18 11.57
C ALA A 62 -2.15 -15.00 12.56
N GLN A 63 -3.38 -14.49 12.74
CA GLN A 63 -3.70 -13.39 13.65
C GLN A 63 -4.27 -13.86 15.00
N SER A 64 -3.77 -14.97 15.56
CA SER A 64 -3.88 -15.16 17.02
C SER A 64 -2.96 -14.12 17.67
N PRO A 65 -3.48 -13.14 18.42
CA PRO A 65 -2.63 -12.12 19.04
C PRO A 65 -1.84 -12.76 20.19
N SER A 66 -0.56 -13.03 19.94
CA SER A 66 0.43 -12.98 21.02
C SER A 66 0.39 -11.55 21.57
N LEU A 67 0.04 -11.39 22.85
CA LEU A 67 -0.02 -10.08 23.52
C LEU A 67 1.38 -9.55 23.88
N ASP A 68 2.40 -10.15 23.26
CA ASP A 68 3.82 -10.07 23.56
C ASP A 68 4.58 -9.50 22.34
N SER A 69 4.07 -8.40 21.80
CA SER A 69 4.80 -7.53 20.88
C SER A 69 4.41 -6.06 21.05
N ALA A 70 4.30 -5.64 22.32
CA ALA A 70 4.88 -4.35 22.66
C ALA A 70 6.40 -4.55 22.53
N GLY A 71 7.00 -4.04 21.46
CA GLY A 71 8.46 -3.92 21.44
C GLY A 71 8.88 -2.97 22.56
N GLU A 72 9.86 -3.36 23.37
CA GLU A 72 10.52 -2.47 24.33
C GLU A 72 11.40 -1.47 23.57
N GLY A 73 10.74 -0.60 22.81
CA GLY A 73 11.35 0.62 22.31
C GLY A 73 11.72 1.50 23.50
N VAL A 74 12.98 1.94 23.51
CA VAL A 74 13.46 2.95 24.46
C VAL A 74 12.47 4.12 24.46
N ALA A 75 12.01 4.53 25.64
CA ALA A 75 11.01 5.58 25.76
C ALA A 75 11.51 6.85 25.03
N PRO A 76 10.70 7.46 24.15
CA PRO A 76 11.13 8.66 23.45
C PRO A 76 11.47 9.76 24.45
N VAL A 77 12.57 10.46 24.22
CA VAL A 77 13.08 11.47 25.15
C VAL A 77 12.06 12.60 25.37
N ASN A 78 11.40 13.01 24.30
CA ASN A 78 10.47 14.13 24.23
C ASN A 78 9.00 13.69 24.36
N ALA A 79 8.21 14.47 25.11
CA ALA A 79 6.77 14.22 25.31
C ALA A 79 5.86 14.84 24.22
N MET A 80 6.33 15.86 23.50
CA MET A 80 5.58 16.56 22.43
C MET A 80 6.30 16.39 21.09
N CYS A 81 5.55 16.37 19.98
CA CYS A 81 6.12 16.16 18.67
C CYS A 81 6.93 17.38 18.17
N PRO A 82 8.21 17.22 17.78
CA PRO A 82 9.07 18.35 17.41
C PRO A 82 8.71 19.01 16.07
N VAL A 83 7.91 18.30 15.25
CA VAL A 83 7.40 18.74 13.95
C VAL A 83 6.00 19.38 14.05
N MET A 84 5.28 19.11 15.14
CA MET A 84 3.92 19.56 15.44
C MET A 84 3.82 19.76 16.96
N THR A 85 4.34 20.89 17.46
CA THR A 85 4.62 21.12 18.89
C THR A 85 3.39 21.22 19.79
N ASP A 86 2.19 21.19 19.20
CA ASP A 86 0.87 21.15 19.82
C ASP A 86 0.33 19.72 20.03
N GLU A 87 0.94 18.71 19.42
CA GLU A 87 0.51 17.31 19.47
C GLU A 87 1.47 16.42 20.31
N PRO A 88 0.95 15.52 21.17
CA PRO A 88 1.78 14.59 21.94
C PRO A 88 2.44 13.52 21.04
N VAL A 89 3.53 12.91 21.53
CA VAL A 89 4.19 11.81 20.81
C VAL A 89 3.37 10.51 20.82
N ASP A 90 3.49 9.73 19.76
CA ASP A 90 2.97 8.37 19.67
C ASP A 90 4.17 7.40 19.58
N THR A 91 4.28 6.47 20.53
CA THR A 91 5.44 5.56 20.64
C THR A 91 5.59 4.59 19.46
N ARG A 92 4.63 4.56 18.52
CA ARG A 92 4.72 3.80 17.26
C ARG A 92 5.45 4.56 16.14
N PHE A 93 5.77 5.84 16.35
CA PHE A 93 6.50 6.67 15.40
C PHE A 93 7.71 7.30 16.08
N THR A 94 8.79 6.52 16.21
CA THR A 94 10.07 6.99 16.73
C THR A 94 11.13 7.05 15.62
N ALA A 95 12.13 7.93 15.81
CA ALA A 95 13.37 7.98 15.05
C ALA A 95 14.55 7.95 16.02
N GLU A 96 15.71 7.46 15.59
CA GLU A 96 16.96 7.64 16.34
C GLU A 96 17.75 8.82 15.76
N TYR A 97 18.23 9.71 16.63
CA TYR A 97 19.10 10.82 16.28
C TYR A 97 20.16 10.97 17.37
N GLU A 98 21.45 10.99 17.00
CA GLU A 98 22.59 11.06 17.93
C GLU A 98 22.49 10.07 19.11
N GLY A 99 22.11 8.82 18.81
CA GLY A 99 21.93 7.75 19.81
C GLY A 99 20.72 7.90 20.72
N THR A 100 19.88 8.91 20.50
CA THR A 100 18.69 9.22 21.31
C THR A 100 17.42 8.95 20.54
N THR A 101 16.44 8.30 21.18
CA THR A 101 15.13 8.01 20.59
C THR A 101 14.21 9.24 20.67
N VAL A 102 13.79 9.75 19.53
CA VAL A 102 12.86 10.88 19.38
C VAL A 102 11.47 10.37 19.02
N GLY A 103 10.43 10.85 19.70
CA GLY A 103 9.03 10.52 19.44
C GLY A 103 8.33 11.54 18.54
N LEU A 104 7.47 11.05 17.65
CA LEU A 104 6.67 11.85 16.70
C LEU A 104 5.17 11.52 16.85
N CYS A 105 4.26 12.45 16.54
CA CYS A 105 2.81 12.21 16.64
C CYS A 105 2.23 11.36 15.48
N CYS A 106 2.87 11.35 14.30
CA CYS A 106 2.40 10.56 13.15
C CYS A 106 3.51 10.24 12.13
N ARG A 107 3.22 9.28 11.23
CA ARG A 107 4.11 8.89 10.11
C ARG A 107 4.59 10.07 9.25
N LYS A 108 3.77 11.12 9.05
CA LYS A 108 4.18 12.32 8.28
C LYS A 108 5.22 13.17 9.01
N CYS A 109 5.19 13.18 10.34
CA CYS A 109 6.18 13.86 11.17
C CYS A 109 7.48 13.06 11.20
N LEU A 110 7.39 11.73 11.30
CA LEU A 110 8.54 10.82 11.16
C LEU A 110 9.29 11.05 9.84
N THR A 111 8.62 10.95 8.70
CA THR A 111 9.25 11.17 7.37
C THR A 111 9.71 12.61 7.11
N LYS A 112 9.25 13.59 7.89
CA LYS A 112 9.82 14.95 7.88
C LYS A 112 11.12 15.03 8.69
N PHE A 113 11.13 14.42 9.87
CA PHE A 113 12.28 14.40 10.77
C PHE A 113 13.42 13.54 10.21
N GLU A 114 13.11 12.39 9.61
CA GLU A 114 14.07 11.52 8.89
C GLU A 114 14.72 12.22 7.67
N ALA A 115 14.08 13.26 7.11
CA ALA A 115 14.55 13.94 5.90
C ALA A 115 15.40 15.19 6.19
N ASP A 116 15.16 15.85 7.33
CA ASP A 116 15.91 17.02 7.82
C ASP A 116 15.69 17.13 9.34
N PRO A 117 16.47 16.42 10.18
CA PRO A 117 16.29 16.43 11.64
C PRO A 117 16.78 17.73 12.27
N GLU A 118 17.84 18.34 11.70
CA GLU A 118 18.45 19.59 12.16
C GLU A 118 17.42 20.72 12.27
N LEU A 119 16.49 20.80 11.30
CA LEU A 119 15.37 21.75 11.29
C LEU A 119 14.48 21.71 12.54
N TYR A 120 14.49 20.62 13.31
CA TYR A 120 13.58 20.39 14.45
C TYR A 120 14.30 20.26 15.80
N LEU A 121 15.63 20.33 15.86
CA LEU A 121 16.38 20.19 17.13
C LEU A 121 16.06 21.31 18.14
N ALA A 122 15.75 22.52 17.66
CA ALA A 122 15.30 23.63 18.49
C ALA A 122 13.96 23.34 19.23
N SER A 123 13.19 22.35 18.77
CA SER A 123 11.98 21.86 19.44
C SER A 123 12.25 20.77 20.48
N ILE A 124 13.49 20.30 20.63
CA ILE A 124 13.88 19.18 21.53
C ILE A 124 15.06 19.61 22.41
N PRO A 125 14.82 20.29 23.55
CA PRO A 125 15.89 20.74 24.45
C PRO A 125 16.78 19.60 24.97
N GLU A 126 16.27 18.38 25.01
CA GLU A 126 16.97 17.20 25.53
C GLU A 126 18.06 16.66 24.57
N LEU A 127 17.95 16.88 23.26
CA LEU A 127 19.00 16.51 22.30
C LEU A 127 20.21 17.46 22.38
N LEU A 128 19.95 18.75 22.59
CA LEU A 128 21.01 19.77 22.71
C LEU A 128 21.97 19.48 23.88
N ALA A 129 21.50 18.76 24.91
CA ALA A 129 22.32 18.31 26.02
C ALA A 129 23.28 17.15 25.65
N VAL A 130 22.91 16.29 24.68
CA VAL A 130 23.71 15.14 24.23
C VAL A 130 24.73 15.56 23.17
N ALA A 131 24.31 16.40 22.22
CA ALA A 131 25.20 16.99 21.20
C ALA A 131 26.37 17.80 21.80
N SER A 132 26.23 18.24 23.05
CA SER A 132 27.23 19.05 23.78
C SER A 132 28.30 18.22 24.52
N SER A 133 28.30 16.89 24.42
CA SER A 133 29.25 16.02 25.13
C SER A 133 29.98 15.05 24.19
N GLU A 134 31.23 15.38 23.86
CA GLU A 134 32.13 14.47 23.10
C GLU A 134 32.50 13.21 23.92
N PRO A 135 32.68 12.05 23.25
CA PRO A 135 32.96 10.79 23.93
C PRO A 135 34.39 10.75 24.49
N THR A 136 34.52 10.85 25.81
CA THR A 136 35.80 10.62 26.49
C THR A 136 36.19 9.15 26.40
N ILE A 137 37.18 8.83 25.56
CA ILE A 137 37.79 7.50 25.51
C ILE A 137 38.59 7.27 26.80
N GLN A 138 38.01 6.55 27.76
CA GLN A 138 38.76 6.02 28.89
C GLN A 138 39.61 4.84 28.44
N HIS A 139 40.89 4.85 28.83
CA HIS A 139 41.89 3.87 28.43
C HIS A 139 42.30 3.05 29.66
N ASP A 140 41.59 1.96 29.91
CA ASP A 140 41.86 1.10 31.08
C ASP A 140 43.25 0.44 30.98
N THR A 141 44.04 0.58 32.04
CA THR A 141 45.25 -0.23 32.28
C THR A 141 45.36 -0.54 33.77
N ASP A 142 45.36 -1.83 34.10
CA ASP A 142 45.35 -2.30 35.48
C ASP A 142 46.63 -1.95 36.28
N GLY A 143 46.40 -1.45 37.49
CA GLY A 143 47.10 -1.84 38.72
C GLY A 143 48.63 -1.90 38.75
N HIS A 144 49.23 -0.93 39.45
CA HIS A 144 50.15 -1.28 40.54
C HIS A 144 50.11 -0.25 41.67
N GLU A 145 50.05 -0.72 42.91
CA GLU A 145 50.26 0.09 44.11
C GLU A 145 51.75 0.48 44.23
N ASP A 146 52.02 1.73 44.64
CA ASP A 146 52.98 1.94 45.73
C ASP A 146 52.75 3.28 46.46
N GLN A 147 53.43 3.46 47.60
CA GLN A 147 53.10 4.46 48.63
C GLN A 147 53.77 5.84 48.41
N HIS A 148 53.19 6.92 48.95
CA HIS A 148 53.83 7.72 50.03
C HIS A 148 53.03 8.98 50.50
N ALA A 149 52.90 9.09 51.83
CA ALA A 149 52.97 10.26 52.71
C ALA A 149 52.39 11.64 52.29
N ASP A 150 51.45 12.12 53.13
CA ASP A 150 51.45 13.40 53.85
C ASP A 150 51.67 14.73 53.08
N HIS A 151 50.64 15.58 53.03
CA HIS A 151 50.51 16.73 53.95
C HIS A 151 49.21 17.54 53.74
N GLU A 152 48.71 18.14 54.81
CA GLU A 152 47.53 19.04 54.80
C GLU A 152 47.94 20.49 54.47
N HIS A 153 47.19 21.19 53.61
CA HIS A 153 46.84 22.59 53.85
C HIS A 153 45.68 23.11 52.98
N GLU A 154 44.72 23.75 53.64
CA GLU A 154 43.66 24.59 53.07
C GLU A 154 43.79 26.01 53.73
N PRO A 155 42.97 27.02 53.35
CA PRO A 155 42.85 27.69 52.05
C PRO A 155 43.51 29.08 52.05
N GLN A 156 43.58 29.74 50.87
CA GLN A 156 43.13 31.14 50.77
C GLN A 156 42.83 31.59 49.33
N ALA A 157 42.15 32.73 49.20
CA ALA A 157 41.52 33.24 47.97
C ALA A 157 42.09 34.62 47.56
N ALA A 158 41.43 35.24 46.57
CA ALA A 158 41.75 36.53 45.94
C ALA A 158 43.00 36.51 45.03
N GLU A 159 43.13 37.28 43.94
CA GLU A 159 42.20 38.09 43.11
C GLU A 159 42.97 38.44 41.79
N HIS A 160 42.53 39.46 41.04
CA HIS A 160 43.12 39.97 39.77
C HIS A 160 42.76 39.14 38.52
N ALA A 161 42.03 39.59 37.48
CA ALA A 161 41.70 40.90 36.87
C ALA A 161 42.46 41.21 35.56
N SER A 162 41.70 41.19 34.46
CA SER A 162 41.82 42.00 33.22
C SER A 162 43.18 42.17 32.54
N HIS A 163 43.31 41.64 31.32
CA HIS A 163 43.42 42.37 30.03
C HIS A 163 42.70 41.47 28.99
N ASP A 164 41.95 41.96 28.00
CA ASP A 164 42.37 42.67 26.78
C ASP A 164 43.41 41.85 25.96
N GLY A 165 43.25 41.59 24.66
CA GLY A 165 42.17 41.97 23.73
C GLY A 165 42.74 42.48 22.41
N GLU A 166 43.22 41.58 21.55
CA GLU A 166 43.84 41.92 20.26
C GLU A 166 43.49 40.91 19.14
N GLU A 167 43.60 41.33 17.88
CA GLU A 167 42.92 40.74 16.72
C GLU A 167 43.86 40.62 15.49
N HIS A 168 43.52 39.73 14.54
CA HIS A 168 44.16 39.55 13.21
C HIS A 168 45.57 38.91 13.17
N PRO A 169 46.12 38.49 11.99
CA PRO A 169 45.48 37.91 10.80
C PRO A 169 46.17 36.60 10.31
N HIS A 170 45.73 36.08 9.15
CA HIS A 170 46.43 35.08 8.32
C HIS A 170 47.84 35.51 7.89
N PRO A 171 48.65 34.56 7.37
CA PRO A 171 48.89 34.59 5.92
C PRO A 171 48.76 33.25 5.19
N GLU A 172 48.69 33.33 3.86
CA GLU A 172 48.92 32.25 2.87
C GLU A 172 50.45 31.97 2.76
N GLU A 173 51.03 31.09 1.94
CA GLU A 173 50.63 30.42 0.68
C GLU A 173 51.59 29.23 0.38
N SER A 174 51.27 28.38 -0.61
CA SER A 174 52.20 27.50 -1.39
C SER A 174 52.93 26.32 -0.66
N ASP A 175 53.35 25.21 -1.30
CA ASP A 175 53.36 24.80 -2.72
C ASP A 175 53.28 23.25 -2.89
N THR A 176 52.74 22.80 -4.04
CA THR A 176 52.93 21.52 -4.79
C THR A 176 53.44 20.22 -4.11
N ALA A 177 53.03 18.98 -4.42
CA ALA A 177 52.00 18.35 -5.29
C ALA A 177 52.06 16.79 -5.01
N ALA A 178 51.62 15.78 -5.79
CA ALA A 178 51.10 15.66 -7.16
C ALA A 178 50.35 14.33 -7.44
N SER A 179 49.51 14.34 -8.49
CA SER A 179 49.24 13.29 -9.49
C SER A 179 48.73 11.87 -9.12
N SER A 180 47.43 11.67 -9.28
CA SER A 180 46.83 10.59 -10.11
C SER A 180 45.38 11.00 -10.47
N SER A 181 45.20 11.75 -11.57
CA SER A 181 44.71 11.22 -12.86
C SER A 181 43.21 10.95 -12.88
N ASN A 182 42.45 11.86 -13.50
CA ASN A 182 41.06 11.62 -13.87
C ASN A 182 40.99 10.58 -14.98
N ASP A 183 40.05 9.65 -14.87
CA ASP A 183 39.43 8.97 -16.02
C ASP A 183 37.92 9.20 -15.89
N ASP A 184 37.32 9.91 -16.86
CA ASP A 184 35.92 10.37 -16.82
C ASP A 184 34.93 9.25 -17.21
N GLU A 185 34.83 8.22 -16.36
CA GLU A 185 33.89 7.09 -16.54
C GLU A 185 32.44 7.52 -16.21
N HIS A 186 31.85 8.36 -17.06
CA HIS A 186 30.44 8.78 -16.99
C HIS A 186 29.49 7.65 -17.42
N ASP A 187 29.33 6.65 -16.55
CA ASP A 187 28.52 5.47 -16.84
C ASP A 187 27.01 5.77 -16.80
N HIS A 188 26.32 5.62 -17.93
CA HIS A 188 24.95 6.10 -18.15
C HIS A 188 23.88 5.13 -17.60
N ALA A 189 23.60 5.20 -16.29
CA ALA A 189 22.60 4.37 -15.60
C ALA A 189 21.22 5.05 -15.39
N THR A 190 20.75 5.89 -16.31
CA THR A 190 19.52 6.72 -16.21
C THR A 190 18.20 5.96 -16.03
N ASP A 191 18.21 4.65 -16.31
CA ASP A 191 17.01 3.89 -16.64
C ASP A 191 16.34 3.31 -15.38
N HIS A 192 17.14 2.95 -14.37
CA HIS A 192 16.65 2.49 -13.07
C HIS A 192 16.13 3.64 -12.17
N GLU A 193 16.74 4.82 -12.28
CA GLU A 193 16.32 6.02 -11.55
C GLU A 193 14.95 6.52 -12.05
N SER A 194 14.77 6.59 -13.36
CA SER A 194 13.53 7.07 -13.99
C SER A 194 12.33 6.18 -13.66
N GLY A 195 12.50 4.85 -13.73
CA GLY A 195 11.43 3.89 -13.44
C GLY A 195 10.99 3.89 -11.98
N SER A 196 11.92 3.93 -11.04
CA SER A 196 11.61 3.96 -9.60
C SER A 196 10.89 5.25 -9.19
N LYS A 197 11.36 6.41 -9.69
CA LYS A 197 10.69 7.71 -9.48
C LYS A 197 9.27 7.73 -10.06
N LEU A 198 9.04 7.12 -11.23
CA LEU A 198 7.71 7.02 -11.83
C LEU A 198 6.75 6.15 -11.00
N VAL A 199 7.19 4.98 -10.53
CA VAL A 199 6.37 4.10 -9.68
C VAL A 199 6.00 4.79 -8.36
N ALA A 200 6.95 5.49 -7.72
CA ALA A 200 6.70 6.25 -6.50
C ALA A 200 5.76 7.46 -6.71
N TRP A 201 5.80 8.11 -7.88
CA TRP A 201 4.86 9.17 -8.23
C TRP A 201 3.45 8.63 -8.48
N ILE A 202 3.33 7.53 -9.23
CA ILE A 202 2.06 6.85 -9.49
C ILE A 202 1.42 6.33 -8.18
N GLY A 203 2.22 5.75 -7.27
CA GLY A 203 1.74 5.23 -5.99
C GLY A 203 0.99 6.27 -5.14
N LYS A 204 1.43 7.53 -5.16
CA LYS A 204 0.78 8.66 -4.45
C LYS A 204 -0.66 8.93 -4.89
N LEU A 205 -1.11 8.36 -6.01
CA LEU A 205 -2.51 8.40 -6.46
C LEU A 205 -3.40 7.34 -5.78
N HIS A 206 -2.87 6.47 -4.92
CA HIS A 206 -3.67 5.48 -4.19
C HIS A 206 -4.80 6.12 -3.33
N PRO A 207 -4.54 7.09 -2.42
CA PRO A 207 -5.59 7.68 -1.60
C PRO A 207 -6.77 8.31 -2.39
N PRO A 208 -6.58 9.10 -3.47
CA PRO A 208 -7.72 9.54 -4.27
C PRO A 208 -8.37 8.40 -5.06
N ALA A 209 -7.61 7.40 -5.53
CA ALA A 209 -8.14 6.29 -6.30
C ALA A 209 -9.03 5.32 -5.49
N THR A 210 -8.86 5.19 -4.17
CA THR A 210 -9.71 4.31 -3.33
C THR A 210 -11.16 4.80 -3.20
N HIS A 211 -11.41 6.11 -3.29
CA HIS A 211 -12.73 6.69 -3.03
C HIS A 211 -13.81 6.18 -4.01
N LEU A 212 -13.45 6.01 -5.29
CA LEU A 212 -14.35 5.54 -6.33
C LEU A 212 -14.87 4.10 -6.09
N PRO A 213 -14.03 3.05 -5.96
CA PRO A 213 -14.51 1.70 -5.66
C PRO A 213 -15.16 1.59 -4.29
N ILE A 214 -14.74 2.34 -3.27
CA ILE A 214 -15.42 2.37 -1.96
C ILE A 214 -16.88 2.80 -2.14
N GLY A 215 -17.11 3.98 -2.74
CA GLY A 215 -18.46 4.49 -2.97
C GLY A 215 -19.33 3.57 -3.84
N LEU A 216 -18.74 2.95 -4.86
CA LEU A 216 -19.45 2.04 -5.76
C LEU A 216 -19.78 0.68 -5.12
N LEU A 217 -18.91 0.11 -4.26
CA LEU A 217 -19.20 -1.16 -3.57
C LEU A 217 -20.30 -0.98 -2.51
N ILE A 218 -20.25 0.11 -1.74
CA ILE A 218 -21.32 0.46 -0.80
C ILE A 218 -22.62 0.79 -1.55
N GLY A 219 -22.55 1.57 -2.63
CA GLY A 219 -23.70 1.88 -3.49
C GLY A 219 -24.34 0.65 -4.14
N ALA A 220 -23.52 -0.33 -4.57
CA ALA A 220 -24.00 -1.62 -5.06
C ALA A 220 -24.72 -2.43 -3.97
N ALA A 221 -24.16 -2.50 -2.75
CA ALA A 221 -24.79 -3.21 -1.64
C ALA A 221 -26.12 -2.57 -1.22
N VAL A 222 -26.19 -1.23 -1.18
CA VAL A 222 -27.45 -0.48 -0.95
C VAL A 222 -28.45 -0.75 -2.07
N ALA A 223 -28.03 -0.75 -3.33
CA ALA A 223 -28.91 -1.05 -4.46
C ALA A 223 -29.43 -2.50 -4.41
N GLU A 224 -28.59 -3.51 -4.13
CA GLU A 224 -29.04 -4.89 -4.00
C GLU A 224 -29.97 -5.09 -2.79
N GLY A 225 -29.75 -4.36 -1.69
CA GLY A 225 -30.69 -4.27 -0.56
C GLY A 225 -32.05 -3.71 -0.99
N LEU A 226 -32.06 -2.55 -1.66
CA LEU A 226 -33.29 -1.94 -2.21
C LEU A 226 -33.97 -2.83 -3.26
N LEU A 227 -33.23 -3.65 -4.01
CA LEU A 227 -33.79 -4.67 -4.89
C LEU A 227 -34.50 -5.78 -4.11
N ILE A 228 -33.95 -6.24 -2.97
CA ILE A 228 -34.59 -7.26 -2.13
C ILE A 228 -35.93 -6.77 -1.58
N PHE A 229 -35.99 -5.52 -1.09
CA PHE A 229 -37.21 -4.92 -0.53
C PHE A 229 -38.23 -4.51 -1.59
N THR A 230 -37.82 -3.76 -2.62
CA THR A 230 -38.76 -3.14 -3.58
C THR A 230 -39.05 -4.00 -4.82
N ARG A 231 -38.20 -4.99 -5.12
CA ARG A 231 -38.24 -5.84 -6.32
C ARG A 231 -38.19 -5.10 -7.67
N ARG A 232 -37.82 -3.82 -7.69
CA ARG A 232 -37.73 -3.00 -8.93
C ARG A 232 -36.44 -3.25 -9.70
N ASP A 233 -36.54 -3.55 -10.99
CA ASP A 233 -35.38 -3.76 -11.89
C ASP A 233 -34.42 -2.55 -11.96
N LEU A 234 -34.85 -1.33 -11.63
CA LEU A 234 -33.96 -0.16 -11.53
C LEU A 234 -32.74 -0.46 -10.64
N PHE A 235 -32.98 -1.04 -9.46
CA PHE A 235 -31.91 -1.32 -8.49
C PHE A 235 -31.01 -2.48 -8.90
N LYS A 236 -31.53 -3.44 -9.67
CA LYS A 236 -30.77 -4.54 -10.28
C LYS A 236 -29.77 -4.02 -11.33
N HIS A 237 -30.16 -3.05 -12.14
CA HIS A 237 -29.26 -2.42 -13.11
C HIS A 237 -28.24 -1.50 -12.43
N ALA A 238 -28.66 -0.73 -11.41
CA ALA A 238 -27.75 0.09 -10.60
C ALA A 238 -26.71 -0.76 -9.86
N SER A 239 -27.13 -1.84 -9.19
CA SER A 239 -26.26 -2.86 -8.56
C SER A 239 -25.23 -3.41 -9.56
N ALA A 240 -25.69 -3.85 -10.74
CA ALA A 240 -24.82 -4.39 -11.78
C ALA A 240 -23.78 -3.39 -12.32
N PHE A 241 -24.20 -2.14 -12.58
CA PHE A 241 -23.31 -1.07 -13.05
C PHE A 241 -22.27 -0.69 -12.00
N CYS A 242 -22.69 -0.54 -10.74
CA CYS A 242 -21.80 -0.19 -9.65
C CYS A 242 -20.75 -1.30 -9.39
N ILE A 243 -21.14 -2.57 -9.41
CA ILE A 243 -20.20 -3.71 -9.31
C ILE A 243 -19.17 -3.66 -10.44
N ALA A 244 -19.59 -3.47 -11.69
CA ALA A 244 -18.69 -3.50 -12.84
C ALA A 244 -17.61 -2.40 -12.79
N LEU A 245 -17.99 -1.17 -12.45
CA LEU A 245 -17.03 -0.06 -12.28
C LEU A 245 -16.21 -0.22 -10.99
N ALA A 246 -16.80 -0.72 -9.90
CA ALA A 246 -16.11 -0.98 -8.65
C ALA A 246 -14.96 -1.98 -8.83
N SER A 247 -15.16 -3.09 -9.54
CA SER A 247 -14.11 -4.09 -9.74
C SER A 247 -12.89 -3.53 -10.48
N ILE A 248 -13.12 -2.66 -11.48
CA ILE A 248 -12.04 -1.97 -12.20
C ILE A 248 -11.31 -1.03 -11.23
N GLY A 249 -12.05 -0.14 -10.55
CA GLY A 249 -11.48 0.82 -9.61
C GLY A 249 -10.74 0.16 -8.43
N ALA A 250 -11.23 -0.97 -7.93
CA ALA A 250 -10.63 -1.69 -6.80
C ALA A 250 -9.31 -2.36 -7.18
N VAL A 251 -9.22 -2.94 -8.39
CA VAL A 251 -7.96 -3.46 -8.93
C VAL A 251 -6.96 -2.32 -9.11
N THR A 252 -7.37 -1.20 -9.74
CA THR A 252 -6.50 -0.02 -9.88
C THR A 252 -6.02 0.50 -8.53
N ALA A 253 -6.92 0.73 -7.57
CA ALA A 253 -6.58 1.22 -6.24
C ALA A 253 -5.63 0.26 -5.49
N ALA A 254 -5.83 -1.05 -5.59
CA ALA A 254 -4.93 -2.04 -5.01
C ALA A 254 -3.54 -1.98 -5.65
N THR A 255 -3.42 -1.96 -6.99
CA THR A 255 -2.14 -1.84 -7.70
C THR A 255 -1.40 -0.56 -7.30
N LEU A 256 -2.08 0.58 -7.22
CA LEU A 256 -1.50 1.84 -6.74
C LEU A 256 -1.05 1.74 -5.28
N GLY A 257 -1.78 1.00 -4.44
CA GLY A 257 -1.41 0.74 -3.04
C GLY A 257 -0.13 -0.07 -2.90
N TRP A 258 0.04 -1.12 -3.71
CA TRP A 258 1.28 -1.90 -3.77
C TRP A 258 2.48 -1.09 -4.29
N PHE A 259 2.25 -0.09 -5.16
CA PHE A 259 3.29 0.87 -5.56
C PHE A 259 3.60 1.91 -4.48
N ASN A 260 2.60 2.31 -3.66
CA ASN A 260 2.78 3.28 -2.59
C ASN A 260 3.44 2.69 -1.33
N ALA A 261 3.13 1.43 -0.98
CA ALA A 261 3.62 0.74 0.21
C ALA A 261 4.81 -0.19 -0.05
N GLY A 262 5.38 -0.16 -1.27
CA GLY A 262 6.45 -1.06 -1.70
C GLY A 262 6.00 -2.53 -1.89
N LEU A 263 6.80 -3.29 -2.62
CA LEU A 263 6.51 -4.69 -2.99
C LEU A 263 6.91 -5.70 -1.90
N VAL A 264 6.61 -5.39 -0.64
CA VAL A 264 6.91 -6.22 0.54
C VAL A 264 5.65 -7.00 0.95
N LEU A 265 5.79 -8.28 1.29
CA LEU A 265 4.67 -9.16 1.67
C LEU A 265 4.27 -9.07 3.15
N VAL A 266 5.22 -8.69 4.01
CA VAL A 266 5.04 -8.56 5.47
C VAL A 266 5.64 -7.23 5.93
N ASP A 267 4.80 -6.36 6.46
CA ASP A 267 5.23 -5.11 7.12
C ASP A 267 5.50 -5.36 8.62
N ALA A 268 6.44 -4.61 9.21
CA ALA A 268 6.66 -4.62 10.66
C ALA A 268 5.55 -3.89 11.43
N ASP A 269 4.94 -2.85 10.83
CA ASP A 269 3.72 -2.25 11.37
C ASP A 269 2.51 -3.15 11.05
N TRP A 270 1.90 -3.70 12.09
CA TRP A 270 0.73 -4.56 11.98
C TRP A 270 -0.49 -3.82 11.40
N VAL A 271 -0.59 -2.49 11.54
CA VAL A 271 -1.68 -1.69 10.95
C VAL A 271 -1.52 -1.64 9.43
N GLN A 272 -0.30 -1.36 8.94
CA GLN A 272 0.03 -1.39 7.51
C GLN A 272 -0.15 -2.78 6.90
N LEU A 273 0.34 -3.83 7.58
CA LEU A 273 0.15 -5.23 7.18
C LEU A 273 -1.34 -5.56 7.02
N THR A 274 -2.15 -5.21 8.02
CA THR A 274 -3.59 -5.46 8.04
C THR A 274 -4.29 -4.72 6.90
N HIS A 275 -3.98 -3.43 6.71
CA HIS A 275 -4.55 -2.64 5.62
C HIS A 275 -4.20 -3.21 4.22
N ARG A 276 -2.92 -3.57 4.00
CA ARG A 276 -2.42 -4.15 2.74
C ARG A 276 -3.19 -5.42 2.34
N TRP A 277 -3.38 -6.34 3.28
CA TRP A 277 -4.06 -7.61 3.02
C TRP A 277 -5.59 -7.47 2.95
N LEU A 278 -6.20 -6.60 3.76
CA LEU A 278 -7.64 -6.31 3.64
C LEU A 278 -7.99 -5.64 2.30
N GLY A 279 -7.19 -4.66 1.86
CA GLY A 279 -7.37 -4.00 0.57
C GLY A 279 -7.20 -4.95 -0.62
N THR A 280 -6.17 -5.80 -0.57
CA THR A 280 -5.92 -6.82 -1.60
C THR A 280 -7.05 -7.85 -1.66
N THR A 281 -7.51 -8.36 -0.51
CA THR A 281 -8.65 -9.29 -0.45
C THR A 281 -9.95 -8.62 -0.92
N THR A 282 -10.16 -7.34 -0.63
CA THR A 282 -11.30 -6.56 -1.14
C THR A 282 -11.29 -6.46 -2.67
N ALA A 283 -10.14 -6.21 -3.29
CA ALA A 283 -10.01 -6.21 -4.75
C ALA A 283 -10.32 -7.59 -5.35
N VAL A 284 -9.82 -8.68 -4.77
CA VAL A 284 -10.13 -10.06 -5.20
C VAL A 284 -11.61 -10.38 -5.06
N LEU A 285 -12.25 -10.06 -3.92
CA LEU A 285 -13.68 -10.28 -3.70
C LEU A 285 -14.56 -9.42 -4.62
N SER A 286 -14.11 -8.23 -5.03
CA SER A 286 -14.80 -7.42 -6.04
C SER A 286 -14.84 -8.13 -7.40
N LEU A 287 -13.77 -8.84 -7.78
CA LEU A 287 -13.72 -9.63 -9.01
C LEU A 287 -14.58 -10.91 -8.91
N VAL A 288 -14.57 -11.58 -7.76
CA VAL A 288 -15.47 -12.72 -7.49
C VAL A 288 -16.94 -12.28 -7.59
N THR A 289 -17.28 -11.13 -7.02
CA THR A 289 -18.61 -10.53 -7.09
C THR A 289 -19.03 -10.21 -8.53
N LEU A 290 -18.13 -9.68 -9.36
CA LEU A 290 -18.37 -9.49 -10.80
C LEU A 290 -18.55 -10.81 -11.56
N VAL A 291 -17.76 -11.84 -11.29
CA VAL A 291 -17.93 -13.18 -11.90
C VAL A 291 -19.26 -13.82 -11.51
N LEU A 292 -19.72 -13.62 -10.26
CA LEU A 292 -21.02 -14.05 -9.79
C LEU A 292 -22.16 -13.24 -10.42
N LEU A 293 -21.99 -11.93 -10.66
CA LEU A 293 -22.94 -11.09 -11.38
C LEU A 293 -23.12 -11.55 -12.83
N LEU A 294 -22.02 -11.85 -13.52
CA LEU A 294 -22.03 -12.36 -14.90
C LEU A 294 -22.70 -13.74 -14.99
N ARG A 295 -22.45 -14.64 -14.02
CA ARG A 295 -23.20 -15.92 -13.87
C ARG A 295 -24.69 -15.69 -13.66
N ALA A 296 -25.05 -14.86 -12.68
CA ALA A 296 -26.43 -14.56 -12.30
C ALA A 296 -27.21 -13.71 -13.33
N SER A 297 -26.54 -13.27 -14.40
CA SER A 297 -27.13 -12.60 -15.56
C SER A 297 -27.28 -13.53 -16.76
N ARG A 298 -26.48 -14.61 -16.86
CA ARG A 298 -26.64 -15.67 -17.87
C ARG A 298 -27.63 -16.74 -17.43
N SER A 299 -27.62 -17.14 -16.16
CA SER A 299 -28.58 -18.08 -15.60
C SER A 299 -29.72 -17.34 -14.92
N ALA A 300 -30.76 -17.01 -15.71
CA ALA A 300 -31.94 -16.29 -15.23
C ALA A 300 -32.84 -17.14 -14.30
N THR A 301 -32.65 -18.46 -14.27
CA THR A 301 -33.50 -19.44 -13.56
C THR A 301 -32.91 -19.95 -12.26
N GLU A 302 -31.61 -19.75 -11.98
CA GLU A 302 -30.92 -20.37 -10.85
C GLU A 302 -30.90 -19.48 -9.58
N PRO A 303 -31.70 -19.80 -8.54
CA PRO A 303 -31.78 -18.97 -7.33
C PRO A 303 -30.45 -18.97 -6.56
N VAL A 304 -29.71 -20.09 -6.58
CA VAL A 304 -28.40 -20.23 -5.91
C VAL A 304 -27.40 -19.20 -6.45
N SER A 305 -27.42 -18.92 -7.75
CA SER A 305 -26.51 -17.93 -8.37
C SER A 305 -26.78 -16.50 -7.90
N ARG A 306 -28.02 -16.16 -7.53
CA ARG A 306 -28.40 -14.84 -6.99
C ARG A 306 -28.12 -14.73 -5.49
N SER A 307 -28.30 -15.80 -4.72
CA SER A 307 -27.92 -15.83 -3.30
C SER A 307 -26.41 -15.72 -3.11
N ALA A 308 -25.61 -16.44 -3.92
CA ALA A 308 -24.16 -16.35 -3.89
C ALA A 308 -23.64 -14.93 -4.20
N LEU A 309 -24.19 -14.28 -5.23
CA LEU A 309 -23.88 -12.88 -5.57
C LEU A 309 -24.12 -11.94 -4.38
N ARG A 310 -25.27 -12.08 -3.69
CA ARG A 310 -25.62 -11.24 -2.53
C ARG A 310 -24.66 -11.41 -1.37
N ILE A 311 -24.36 -12.66 -1.01
CA ILE A 311 -23.43 -12.97 0.08
C ILE A 311 -22.04 -12.37 -0.24
N SER A 312 -21.55 -12.60 -1.46
CA SER A 312 -20.28 -12.02 -1.93
C SER A 312 -20.26 -10.49 -1.85
N LEU A 313 -21.33 -9.82 -2.31
CA LEU A 313 -21.44 -8.36 -2.30
C LEU A 313 -21.49 -7.78 -0.88
N PHE A 314 -22.32 -8.33 0.01
CA PHE A 314 -22.41 -7.83 1.39
C PHE A 314 -21.15 -8.11 2.22
N VAL A 315 -20.48 -9.26 2.01
CA VAL A 315 -19.17 -9.53 2.60
C VAL A 315 -18.12 -8.55 2.07
N THR A 316 -18.11 -8.27 0.77
CA THR A 316 -17.20 -7.27 0.16
C THR A 316 -17.44 -5.88 0.75
N ALA A 317 -18.70 -5.46 0.90
CA ALA A 317 -19.06 -4.16 1.48
C ALA A 317 -18.66 -4.03 2.97
N GLY A 318 -18.77 -5.11 3.75
CA GLY A 318 -18.24 -5.15 5.11
C GLY A 318 -16.70 -5.04 5.15
N LEU A 319 -16.01 -5.75 4.25
CA LEU A 319 -14.55 -5.71 4.14
C LEU A 319 -14.02 -4.35 3.66
N VAL A 320 -14.77 -3.64 2.80
CA VAL A 320 -14.52 -2.23 2.46
C VAL A 320 -14.54 -1.35 3.71
N GLY A 321 -15.52 -1.53 4.59
CA GLY A 321 -15.61 -0.79 5.86
C GLY A 321 -14.39 -1.04 6.77
N ALA A 322 -13.99 -2.31 6.94
CA ALA A 322 -12.79 -2.67 7.69
C ALA A 322 -11.51 -2.10 7.06
N THR A 323 -11.35 -2.22 5.73
CA THR A 323 -10.22 -1.65 4.98
C THR A 323 -10.13 -0.14 5.18
N GLY A 324 -11.28 0.55 5.17
CA GLY A 324 -11.39 1.99 5.43
C GLY A 324 -10.99 2.38 6.86
N PHE A 325 -11.39 1.62 7.87
CA PHE A 325 -10.94 1.82 9.26
C PHE A 325 -9.42 1.73 9.37
N PHE A 326 -8.79 0.68 8.82
CA PHE A 326 -7.32 0.56 8.87
C PHE A 326 -6.61 1.61 8.01
N GLY A 327 -7.23 2.08 6.91
CA GLY A 327 -6.74 3.22 6.14
C GLY A 327 -6.77 4.53 6.92
N GLY A 328 -7.81 4.75 7.74
CA GLY A 328 -7.85 5.84 8.71
C GLY A 328 -6.77 5.69 9.80
N ALA A 329 -6.57 4.48 10.32
CA ALA A 329 -5.59 4.20 11.36
C ALA A 329 -4.12 4.44 10.93
N LEU A 330 -3.82 4.33 9.63
CA LEU A 330 -2.52 4.69 9.06
C LEU A 330 -2.26 6.21 9.00
N VAL A 331 -3.31 7.03 9.01
CA VAL A 331 -3.21 8.49 8.93
C VAL A 331 -3.37 9.16 10.30
N TYR A 332 -4.27 8.63 11.14
CA TYR A 332 -4.73 9.23 12.39
C TYR A 332 -4.49 8.34 13.64
N GLY A 333 -3.83 7.19 13.47
CA GLY A 333 -3.56 6.24 14.56
C GLY A 333 -4.72 5.29 14.89
N ILE A 334 -4.44 4.22 15.63
CA ILE A 334 -5.43 3.15 15.83
C ILE A 334 -6.68 3.60 16.61
N ASN A 335 -6.51 4.59 17.50
CA ASN A 335 -7.57 5.15 18.35
C ASN A 335 -8.31 6.35 17.74
N HIS A 336 -8.28 6.54 16.41
CA HIS A 336 -8.88 7.70 15.71
C HIS A 336 -10.42 7.84 15.78
N TYR A 337 -11.09 7.03 16.59
CA TYR A 337 -12.50 7.17 16.96
C TYR A 337 -12.71 7.29 18.49
N ALA A 338 -11.64 7.50 19.28
CA ALA A 338 -11.77 7.93 20.66
C ALA A 338 -12.07 9.44 20.68
N TRP A 339 -13.07 9.84 21.46
CA TRP A 339 -13.59 11.21 21.59
C TRP A 339 -13.94 11.51 23.06
#